data_AF-A0A7V6PS70-F1
#
_entry.id   AF-A0A7V6PS70-F1
#
_cell.length_a   1.000
_cell.length_b   1.000
_cell.length_c   1.000
_cell.angle_alpha   90.00
_cell.angle_beta   90.00
_cell.angle_gamma   90.00
#
_symmetry.space_group_name_H-M   'P 1'
#
loop_
_entity.id
_entity.type
_entity.pdbx_description
1 polymer ?
#
loop_
_entity_poly.entity_id
_entity_poly.type
_entity_poly.pdbx_seq_one_letter_code
_entity_poly.pdbx_strand_id
1 'polypeptide(L)'
;MSKLIMLTNSPGEIGGWFIPLARKIKTSYPEIDIISVLLPCQYASGTEFYVLQNSGLFSRTIDRKELLRFILSPSIDDDKKLILQLGGDPYWGTLLKIRLKSKLYVYSDSMVHINRWADKILLTDPKFSRGADREVVIGNLILDSIDYSCYKEGPAVVFLPGSRPYMLEKILPLMLETAEILGDSFNVPIKFIISPFIRLEDLDRYTPDNFKLVEDRFISPSGRTFYINKGGSWEWTEGVQLAINLPGTNTLQLALLGIPQITILPLQWADSIPLEGIIEWIGRIPVLGRRIKHLVVYKALPKIKFIALPNIISGEKITEELIGEITPEVIAQRIIFFLENRSLLEDMKKRLKGIKFLSGASEKIASIIGDELCE
;
A
#
# COMPACT_ATOMS: atom_id res chain seq x y z
N MET A 1 18.51 27.73 1.93
CA MET A 1 17.17 27.15 1.63
C MET A 1 16.97 25.99 2.58
N SER A 2 15.74 25.70 2.99
CA SER A 2 15.48 24.61 3.93
C SER A 2 15.22 23.32 3.18
N LYS A 3 15.87 22.23 3.58
CA LYS A 3 15.84 20.96 2.84
C LYS A 3 15.31 19.82 3.69
N LEU A 4 14.24 19.19 3.21
CA LEU A 4 13.69 17.98 3.78
C LEU A 4 14.09 16.77 2.95
N ILE A 5 14.76 15.80 3.58
CA ILE A 5 15.13 14.52 2.97
C ILE A 5 14.12 13.47 3.43
N MET A 6 13.21 13.06 2.54
CA MET A 6 12.16 12.08 2.83
C MET A 6 12.53 10.69 2.32
N LEU A 7 12.52 9.68 3.20
CA LEU A 7 12.85 8.28 2.87
C LEU A 7 11.61 7.39 2.88
N THR A 8 11.52 6.47 1.92
CA THR A 8 10.45 5.46 1.82
C THR A 8 10.91 4.24 1.01
N ASN A 9 10.21 3.10 1.10
CA ASN A 9 10.64 1.89 0.42
C ASN A 9 9.63 1.33 -0.60
N SER A 10 8.33 1.23 -0.28
CA SER A 10 7.38 0.36 -0.99
C SER A 10 6.27 1.12 -1.70
N PRO A 11 5.62 0.52 -2.72
CA PRO A 11 4.45 1.09 -3.37
C PRO A 11 3.34 1.51 -2.40
N GLY A 12 3.10 0.69 -1.38
CA GLY A 12 2.06 0.94 -0.36
C GLY A 12 2.37 2.15 0.50
N GLU A 13 3.64 2.36 0.88
CA GLU A 13 4.07 3.54 1.62
C GLU A 13 4.00 4.79 0.74
N ILE A 14 4.50 4.67 -0.50
CA ILE A 14 4.59 5.78 -1.44
C ILE A 14 3.20 6.36 -1.74
N GLY A 15 2.27 5.50 -2.14
CA GLY A 15 0.90 5.91 -2.46
C GLY A 15 0.04 6.13 -1.21
N GLY A 16 0.28 5.39 -0.13
CA GLY A 16 -0.55 5.42 1.06
C GLY A 16 -0.28 6.58 2.00
N TRP A 17 0.94 7.12 2.06
CA TRP A 17 1.24 8.26 2.93
C TRP A 17 2.38 9.17 2.48
N PHE A 18 3.39 8.66 1.78
CA PHE A 18 4.57 9.47 1.41
C PHE A 18 4.22 10.64 0.49
N ILE A 19 3.59 10.38 -0.65
CA ILE A 19 3.18 11.41 -1.62
C ILE A 19 2.09 12.32 -1.01
N PRO A 20 1.04 11.79 -0.35
CA PRO A 20 0.06 12.63 0.34
C PRO A 20 0.69 13.61 1.34
N LEU A 21 1.62 13.13 2.18
CA LEU A 21 2.31 13.97 3.16
C LEU A 21 3.22 15.00 2.48
N ALA A 22 4.00 14.61 1.46
CA ALA A 22 4.83 15.54 0.71
C ALA A 22 4.00 16.67 0.06
N ARG A 23 2.82 16.34 -0.48
CA ARG A 23 1.88 17.33 -1.01
C ARG A 23 1.39 18.27 0.09
N LYS A 24 0.99 17.74 1.24
CA LYS A 24 0.55 18.54 2.39
C LYS A 24 1.64 19.51 2.86
N ILE A 25 2.89 19.04 2.98
CA ILE A 25 4.03 19.87 3.36
C ILE A 25 4.25 20.98 2.32
N LYS A 26 4.25 20.66 1.01
CA LYS A 26 4.40 21.68 -0.04
C LYS A 26 3.28 22.70 -0.07
N THR A 27 2.05 22.32 0.26
CA THR A 27 0.92 23.24 0.37
C THR A 27 1.06 24.18 1.57
N SER A 28 1.48 23.65 2.74
CA SER A 28 1.62 24.44 3.96
C SER A 28 2.91 25.29 4.00
N TYR A 29 4.01 24.77 3.43
CA TYR A 29 5.36 25.36 3.46
C TYR A 29 6.04 25.25 2.08
N PRO A 30 5.64 26.08 1.09
CA PRO A 30 6.13 25.99 -0.29
C PRO A 30 7.64 26.15 -0.45
N GLU A 31 8.28 26.88 0.47
CA GLU A 31 9.72 27.17 0.52
C GLU A 31 10.59 25.98 0.92
N ILE A 32 10.01 24.95 1.54
CA ILE A 32 10.76 23.75 1.92
C ILE A 32 11.04 22.94 0.66
N ASP A 33 12.31 22.79 0.31
CA ASP A 33 12.72 21.93 -0.78
C ASP A 33 12.73 20.46 -0.33
N ILE A 34 12.14 19.55 -1.11
CA ILE A 34 11.98 18.15 -0.73
C ILE A 34 12.76 17.26 -1.69
N ILE A 35 13.65 16.44 -1.12
CA ILE A 35 14.35 15.36 -1.80
C ILE A 35 13.75 14.03 -1.37
N SER A 36 13.32 13.21 -2.31
CA SER A 36 12.86 11.86 -2.04
C SER A 36 14.00 10.85 -2.20
N VAL A 37 14.05 9.86 -1.30
CA VAL A 37 15.08 8.81 -1.29
C VAL A 37 14.39 7.45 -1.21
N LEU A 38 14.61 6.63 -2.24
CA LEU A 38 14.09 5.27 -2.28
C LEU A 38 15.02 4.28 -1.59
N LEU A 39 14.47 3.58 -0.61
CA LEU A 39 15.13 2.51 0.13
C LEU A 39 14.89 1.15 -0.52
N PRO A 40 15.77 0.16 -0.28
CA PRO A 40 15.55 -1.21 -0.72
C PRO A 40 14.24 -1.77 -0.15
N CYS A 41 13.47 -2.45 -1.01
CA CYS A 41 12.21 -3.07 -0.63
C CYS A 41 12.02 -4.38 -1.39
N GLN A 42 11.65 -5.45 -0.69
CA GLN A 42 11.29 -6.73 -1.31
C GLN A 42 9.93 -6.69 -2.05
N TYR A 43 9.09 -5.71 -1.71
CA TYR A 43 7.77 -5.51 -2.32
C TYR A 43 7.81 -4.56 -3.51
N ALA A 44 8.98 -4.40 -4.12
CA ALA A 44 9.20 -3.48 -5.22
C ALA A 44 8.26 -3.73 -6.40
N SER A 45 7.72 -2.67 -6.99
CA SER A 45 7.11 -2.74 -8.33
C SER A 45 8.15 -2.52 -9.44
N GLY A 46 9.24 -1.80 -9.16
CA GLY A 46 10.22 -1.38 -10.16
C GLY A 46 9.88 -0.05 -10.84
N THR A 47 8.78 0.60 -10.43
CA THR A 47 8.28 1.85 -11.00
C THR A 47 8.22 2.99 -9.98
N GLU A 48 8.62 2.73 -8.73
CA GLU A 48 8.56 3.69 -7.63
C GLU A 48 9.28 5.00 -7.94
N PHE A 49 10.46 4.90 -8.56
CA PHE A 49 11.24 6.06 -8.99
C PHE A 49 10.46 6.94 -9.97
N TYR A 50 9.83 6.31 -10.97
CA TYR A 50 9.01 7.00 -11.97
C TYR A 50 7.77 7.66 -11.34
N VAL A 51 7.10 6.96 -10.41
CA VAL A 51 5.93 7.50 -9.69
C VAL A 51 6.33 8.73 -8.86
N LEU A 52 7.47 8.69 -8.18
CA LEU A 52 7.97 9.83 -7.41
C LEU A 52 8.35 11.00 -8.32
N GLN A 53 9.08 10.78 -9.40
CA GLN A 53 9.45 11.85 -10.34
C GLN A 53 8.22 12.54 -10.94
N ASN A 54 7.23 11.77 -11.39
CA ASN A 54 6.02 12.32 -12.01
C ASN A 54 5.03 12.94 -11.03
N SER A 55 5.26 12.81 -9.72
CA SER A 55 4.44 13.51 -8.73
C SER A 55 4.62 15.04 -8.80
N GLY A 56 5.76 15.51 -9.33
CA GLY A 56 6.11 16.93 -9.38
C GLY A 56 6.41 17.56 -8.02
N LEU A 57 6.52 16.76 -6.94
CA LEU A 57 6.66 17.26 -5.57
C LEU A 57 8.11 17.40 -5.10
N PHE A 58 9.05 16.75 -5.79
CA PHE A 58 10.44 16.60 -5.34
C PHE A 58 11.40 17.29 -6.31
N SER A 59 12.33 18.09 -5.79
CA SER A 59 13.41 18.69 -6.61
C SER A 59 14.41 17.66 -7.11
N ARG A 60 14.57 16.59 -6.33
CA ARG A 60 15.42 15.45 -6.67
C ARG A 60 14.83 14.17 -6.10
N THR A 61 14.86 13.10 -6.89
CA THR A 61 14.54 11.74 -6.46
C THR A 61 15.81 10.91 -6.56
N ILE A 62 16.18 10.23 -5.46
CA ILE A 62 17.33 9.32 -5.40
C ILE A 62 16.82 7.89 -5.57
N ASP A 63 17.26 7.21 -6.62
CA ASP A 63 16.92 5.80 -6.84
C ASP A 63 17.69 4.86 -5.90
N ARG A 64 17.18 3.65 -5.71
CA ARG A 64 17.79 2.59 -4.89
C ARG A 64 19.20 2.26 -5.35
N LYS A 65 19.46 2.33 -6.67
CA LYS A 65 20.77 2.08 -7.28
C LYS A 65 21.80 3.16 -6.90
N GLU A 66 21.32 4.36 -6.60
CA GLU A 66 22.16 5.52 -6.25
C GLU A 66 22.30 5.71 -4.74
N LEU A 67 21.47 5.04 -3.94
CA LEU A 67 21.38 5.20 -2.49
C LEU A 67 22.74 5.16 -1.79
N LEU A 68 23.57 4.15 -2.08
CA LEU A 68 24.89 4.03 -1.45
C LEU A 68 25.81 5.20 -1.82
N ARG A 69 25.83 5.60 -3.09
CA ARG A 69 26.62 6.75 -3.55
C ARG A 69 26.13 8.03 -2.88
N PHE A 70 24.83 8.21 -2.78
CA PHE A 70 24.20 9.36 -2.13
C PHE A 70 24.52 9.42 -0.63
N ILE A 71 24.47 8.30 0.10
CA ILE A 71 24.85 8.25 1.52
C ILE A 71 26.35 8.54 1.68
N LEU A 72 27.19 8.03 0.78
CA LEU A 72 28.63 8.21 0.87
C LEU A 72 29.06 9.65 0.63
N SER A 73 28.43 10.33 -0.33
CA SER A 73 28.69 11.72 -0.70
C SER A 73 27.36 12.46 -0.94
N PRO A 74 26.67 12.85 0.14
CA PRO A 74 25.41 13.56 0.00
C PRO A 74 25.69 14.97 -0.49
N SER A 75 25.17 15.31 -1.66
CA SER A 75 25.27 16.66 -2.26
C SER A 75 24.22 17.58 -1.65
N ILE A 76 24.30 17.79 -0.33
CA ILE A 76 23.38 18.63 0.45
C ILE A 76 24.20 19.45 1.45
N ASP A 77 24.48 20.70 1.08
CA ASP A 77 25.23 21.66 1.90
C ASP A 77 24.32 22.67 2.61
N ASP A 78 23.00 22.50 2.53
CA ASP A 78 22.01 23.38 3.17
C ASP A 78 22.15 23.36 4.71
N ASP A 79 22.15 24.54 5.34
CA ASP A 79 22.28 24.69 6.80
C ASP A 79 21.07 24.10 7.54
N LYS A 80 19.85 24.49 7.12
CA LYS A 80 18.59 23.97 7.65
C LYS A 80 18.19 22.70 6.89
N LYS A 81 18.41 21.54 7.51
CA LYS A 81 18.10 20.23 6.93
C LYS A 81 17.53 19.27 7.96
N LEU A 82 16.53 18.50 7.54
CA LEU A 82 15.85 17.48 8.34
C LEU A 82 15.67 16.19 7.53
N ILE A 83 15.84 15.05 8.19
CA ILE A 83 15.56 13.74 7.60
C ILE A 83 14.24 13.22 8.18
N LEU A 84 13.30 12.87 7.31
CA LEU A 84 12.05 12.21 7.67
C LEU A 84 11.98 10.83 7.02
N GLN A 85 11.96 9.78 7.83
CA GLN A 85 11.81 8.42 7.33
C GLN A 85 10.39 7.90 7.55
N LEU A 86 9.73 7.51 6.45
CA LEU A 86 8.34 7.10 6.39
C LEU A 86 8.23 5.62 5.98
N GLY A 87 9.01 4.77 6.66
CA GLY A 87 9.05 3.33 6.44
C GLY A 87 10.42 2.79 6.02
N GLY A 88 10.46 1.49 5.70
CA GLY A 88 11.69 0.73 5.51
C GLY A 88 12.59 0.62 6.76
N ASP A 89 13.78 0.06 6.57
CA ASP A 89 14.72 -0.16 7.69
C ASP A 89 15.25 1.18 8.24
N PRO A 90 15.02 1.49 9.53
CA PRO A 90 15.48 2.74 10.16
C PRO A 90 16.99 2.97 10.10
N TYR A 91 17.78 1.91 9.85
CA TYR A 91 19.23 2.00 9.67
C TYR A 91 19.65 3.00 8.59
N TRP A 92 18.90 3.10 7.49
CA TRP A 92 19.21 4.01 6.39
C TRP A 92 19.11 5.49 6.81
N GLY A 93 18.07 5.86 7.56
CA GLY A 93 17.94 7.19 8.14
C GLY A 93 19.07 7.51 9.11
N THR A 94 19.49 6.55 9.94
CA THR A 94 20.63 6.73 10.87
C THR A 94 21.93 6.99 10.13
N LEU A 95 22.20 6.26 9.04
CA LEU A 95 23.40 6.50 8.22
C LEU A 95 23.40 7.91 7.64
N LEU A 96 22.28 8.35 7.05
CA LEU A 96 22.17 9.71 6.53
C LEU A 96 22.29 10.76 7.62
N LYS A 97 21.71 10.54 8.81
CA LYS A 97 21.83 11.41 9.98
C LYS A 97 23.29 11.69 10.30
N ILE A 98 24.11 10.63 10.40
CA ILE A 98 25.54 10.73 10.72
C ILE A 98 26.29 11.50 9.63
N ARG A 99 25.98 11.23 8.35
CA ARG A 99 26.68 11.85 7.21
C ARG A 99 26.33 13.32 7.02
N LEU A 100 25.05 13.66 7.19
CA LEU A 100 24.55 15.02 7.03
C LEU A 100 24.65 15.86 8.30
N LYS A 101 24.94 15.26 9.47
CA LYS A 101 24.86 15.93 10.77
C LYS A 101 23.51 16.66 10.96
N SER A 102 22.44 15.96 10.62
CA SER A 102 21.06 16.48 10.65
C SER A 102 20.22 15.76 11.71
N LYS A 103 19.02 16.27 11.99
CA LYS A 103 18.03 15.54 12.81
C LYS A 103 17.32 14.48 11.97
N LEU A 104 16.87 13.42 12.64
CA LEU A 104 16.15 12.29 12.06
C LEU A 104 14.83 12.07 12.79
N TYR A 105 13.73 12.24 12.06
CA TYR A 105 12.38 11.89 12.49
C TYR A 105 11.94 10.60 11.79
N VAL A 106 11.37 9.67 12.55
CA VAL A 106 10.92 8.37 12.04
C VAL A 106 9.44 8.21 12.32
N TYR A 107 8.65 7.99 11.27
CA TYR A 107 7.26 7.57 11.39
C TYR A 107 7.17 6.06 11.53
N SER A 108 6.42 5.59 12.53
CA SER A 108 6.32 4.18 12.85
C SER A 108 4.90 3.76 13.22
N ASP A 109 4.49 2.64 12.65
CA ASP A 109 3.19 1.99 12.85
C ASP A 109 3.29 0.70 13.68
N SER A 110 4.47 0.40 14.25
CA SER A 110 4.69 -0.80 15.05
C SER A 110 5.75 -0.62 16.14
N MET A 111 5.72 -1.49 17.16
CA MET A 111 6.70 -1.47 18.25
C MET A 111 8.11 -1.96 17.83
N VAL A 112 8.30 -2.39 16.59
CA VAL A 112 9.49 -3.11 16.11
C VAL A 112 10.56 -2.16 15.54
N HIS A 113 10.18 -0.93 15.17
CA HIS A 113 11.09 0.05 14.54
C HIS A 113 11.57 1.15 15.49
N ILE A 114 11.98 0.79 16.71
CA ILE A 114 12.54 1.77 17.64
C ILE A 114 13.98 2.07 17.23
N ASN A 115 14.11 3.08 16.38
CA ASN A 115 15.40 3.67 16.06
C ASN A 115 15.89 4.47 17.27
N ARG A 116 16.81 3.90 18.06
CA ARG A 116 17.39 4.58 19.23
C ARG A 116 18.14 5.87 18.87
N TRP A 117 18.48 6.08 17.60
CA TRP A 117 19.23 7.23 17.10
C TRP A 117 18.31 8.30 16.48
N ALA A 118 17.00 8.06 16.39
CA ALA A 118 16.05 9.08 15.98
C ALA A 118 15.88 10.16 17.06
N ASP A 119 15.78 11.41 16.62
CA ASP A 119 15.54 12.57 17.47
C ASP A 119 14.06 12.70 17.83
N LYS A 120 13.16 12.29 16.93
CA LYS A 120 11.72 12.10 17.20
C LYS A 120 11.19 10.82 16.58
N ILE A 121 10.29 10.16 17.29
CA ILE A 121 9.55 8.98 16.82
C ILE A 121 8.07 9.37 16.74
N LEU A 122 7.55 9.39 15.53
CA LEU A 122 6.20 9.82 15.18
C LEU A 122 5.31 8.58 15.13
N LEU A 123 4.51 8.38 16.17
CA LEU A 123 3.74 7.16 16.40
C LEU A 123 2.30 7.26 15.89
N THR A 124 1.80 6.17 15.34
CA THR A 124 0.41 6.10 14.86
C THR A 124 -0.64 5.99 15.96
N ASP A 125 -0.27 5.40 17.10
CA ASP A 125 -1.19 5.06 18.18
C ASP A 125 -0.45 5.07 19.54
N PRO A 126 -1.08 5.54 20.63
CA PRO A 126 -0.50 5.52 21.98
C PRO A 126 -0.01 4.14 22.42
N LYS A 127 -0.64 3.06 21.97
CA LYS A 127 -0.25 1.69 22.34
C LYS A 127 1.17 1.31 21.91
N PHE A 128 1.74 2.05 20.95
CA PHE A 128 3.10 1.83 20.47
C PHE A 128 4.14 2.64 21.26
N SER A 129 3.70 3.55 22.13
CA SER A 129 4.60 4.35 22.96
C SER A 129 5.18 3.53 24.12
N ARG A 130 6.44 3.81 24.45
CA ARG A 130 7.14 3.34 25.66
C ARG A 130 7.37 4.46 26.67
N GLY A 131 6.81 5.65 26.44
CA GLY A 131 6.93 6.81 27.32
C GLY A 131 8.26 7.53 27.22
N ALA A 132 8.98 7.41 26.10
CA ALA A 132 10.21 8.19 25.89
C ALA A 132 9.87 9.62 25.42
N ASP A 133 10.59 10.63 25.92
CA ASP A 133 10.30 12.06 25.63
C ASP A 133 10.32 12.42 24.12
N ARG A 134 11.03 11.62 23.32
CA ARG A 134 11.12 11.80 21.86
C ARG A 134 9.95 11.19 21.09
N GLU A 135 9.07 10.45 21.76
CA GLU A 135 7.90 9.82 21.13
C GLU A 135 6.73 10.81 21.09
N VAL A 136 6.15 10.97 19.90
CA VAL A 136 5.00 11.86 19.68
C VAL A 136 3.92 11.06 18.97
N VAL A 137 2.76 10.94 19.60
CA VAL A 137 1.59 10.30 18.98
C VAL A 137 0.95 11.28 18.02
N ILE A 138 1.09 11.04 16.73
CA ILE A 138 0.57 11.93 15.68
C ILE A 138 -0.68 11.38 15.00
N GLY A 139 -0.83 10.05 14.94
CA GLY A 139 -1.95 9.38 14.27
C GLY A 139 -1.52 8.62 13.01
N ASN A 140 -2.49 8.07 12.26
CA ASN A 140 -2.19 7.26 11.09
C ASN A 140 -2.33 8.08 9.80
N LEU A 141 -1.21 8.27 9.09
CA LEU A 141 -1.12 9.03 7.84
C LEU A 141 -2.01 8.49 6.71
N ILE A 142 -2.37 7.21 6.73
CA ILE A 142 -3.25 6.62 5.69
C ILE A 142 -4.61 7.33 5.68
N LEU A 143 -5.12 7.76 6.84
CA LEU A 143 -6.41 8.44 6.91
C LEU A 143 -6.43 9.75 6.13
N ASP A 144 -5.30 10.44 6.12
CA ASP A 144 -5.16 11.74 5.47
C ASP A 144 -4.83 11.59 3.97
N SER A 145 -4.56 10.37 3.52
CA SER A 145 -4.39 10.08 2.08
C SER A 145 -5.70 9.95 1.34
N ILE A 146 -6.82 9.77 2.06
CA ILE A 146 -8.13 9.40 1.50
C ILE A 146 -8.96 10.65 1.23
N ASP A 147 -9.46 10.77 0.01
CA ASP A 147 -10.52 11.73 -0.31
C ASP A 147 -11.90 11.08 -0.11
N TYR A 148 -12.48 11.32 1.06
CA TYR A 148 -13.79 10.79 1.42
C TYR A 148 -14.93 11.33 0.54
N SER A 149 -14.73 12.45 -0.16
CA SER A 149 -15.77 13.07 -0.99
C SER A 149 -16.02 12.32 -2.31
N CYS A 150 -15.02 11.56 -2.78
CA CYS A 150 -15.12 10.79 -4.02
C CYS A 150 -16.01 9.54 -3.89
N TYR A 151 -16.14 8.98 -2.68
CA TYR A 151 -16.89 7.76 -2.50
C TYR A 151 -18.39 8.03 -2.52
N LYS A 152 -19.05 7.47 -3.53
CA LYS A 152 -20.50 7.35 -3.61
C LYS A 152 -20.85 5.89 -3.84
N GLU A 153 -21.76 5.37 -3.06
CA GLU A 153 -22.21 3.99 -3.19
C GLU A 153 -22.92 3.75 -4.52
N GLY A 154 -22.70 2.58 -5.11
CA GLY A 154 -23.38 2.13 -6.32
C GLY A 154 -23.20 0.63 -6.49
N PRO A 155 -23.61 0.06 -7.64
CA PRO A 155 -23.71 -1.38 -7.83
C PRO A 155 -22.41 -2.06 -8.29
N ALA A 156 -21.31 -1.34 -8.46
CA ALA A 156 -20.13 -1.88 -9.12
C ALA A 156 -19.33 -2.82 -8.22
N VAL A 157 -18.87 -3.93 -8.80
CA VAL A 157 -17.85 -4.80 -8.22
C VAL A 157 -16.50 -4.39 -8.78
N VAL A 158 -15.51 -4.20 -7.91
CA VAL A 158 -14.17 -3.76 -8.32
C VAL A 158 -13.10 -4.78 -7.95
N PHE A 159 -12.20 -5.05 -8.90
CA PHE A 159 -11.05 -5.91 -8.72
C PHE A 159 -9.77 -5.07 -8.60
N LEU A 160 -9.01 -5.29 -7.52
CA LEU A 160 -7.73 -4.65 -7.26
C LEU A 160 -6.62 -5.72 -7.36
N PRO A 161 -6.06 -5.98 -8.56
CA PRO A 161 -5.13 -7.09 -8.78
C PRO A 161 -3.74 -6.88 -8.16
N GLY A 162 -3.51 -5.72 -7.55
CA GLY A 162 -2.30 -5.38 -6.80
C GLY A 162 -1.29 -4.56 -7.60
N SER A 163 -0.19 -4.22 -6.93
CA SER A 163 0.84 -3.29 -7.44
C SER A 163 2.15 -3.98 -7.82
N ARG A 164 2.22 -5.30 -7.70
CA ARG A 164 3.47 -6.06 -7.75
C ARG A 164 3.50 -6.93 -9.01
N PRO A 165 4.41 -6.67 -9.97
CA PRO A 165 4.48 -7.41 -11.23
C PRO A 165 4.45 -8.94 -11.10
N TYR A 166 5.23 -9.49 -10.16
CA TYR A 166 5.35 -10.94 -9.98
C TYR A 166 4.06 -11.61 -9.48
N MET A 167 3.20 -10.89 -8.74
CA MET A 167 1.87 -11.39 -8.38
C MET A 167 0.85 -11.10 -9.47
N LEU A 168 0.97 -9.93 -10.12
CA LEU A 168 0.02 -9.47 -11.12
C LEU A 168 -0.15 -10.48 -12.26
N GLU A 169 0.95 -11.11 -12.68
CA GLU A 169 0.96 -12.19 -13.69
C GLU A 169 0.04 -13.37 -13.35
N LYS A 170 -0.23 -13.62 -12.06
CA LYS A 170 -1.10 -14.72 -11.60
C LYS A 170 -2.48 -14.23 -11.18
N ILE A 171 -2.54 -13.05 -10.55
CA ILE A 171 -3.77 -12.50 -9.97
C ILE A 171 -4.67 -11.87 -11.03
N LEU A 172 -4.11 -11.18 -12.04
CA LEU A 172 -4.93 -10.55 -13.07
C LEU A 172 -5.73 -11.60 -13.89
N PRO A 173 -5.13 -12.70 -14.39
CA PRO A 173 -5.89 -13.77 -15.04
C PRO A 173 -6.98 -14.35 -14.14
N LEU A 174 -6.65 -14.66 -12.87
CA LEU A 174 -7.61 -15.18 -11.89
C LEU A 174 -8.83 -14.26 -11.73
N MET A 175 -8.60 -12.95 -11.62
CA MET A 175 -9.68 -11.96 -11.47
C MET A 175 -10.47 -11.74 -12.76
N LEU A 176 -9.83 -11.80 -13.94
CA LEU A 176 -10.51 -11.71 -15.24
C LEU A 176 -11.43 -12.92 -15.49
N GLU A 177 -10.96 -14.12 -15.20
CA GLU A 177 -11.78 -15.33 -15.26
C GLU A 177 -12.93 -15.28 -14.25
N THR A 178 -12.68 -14.76 -13.04
CA THR A 178 -13.75 -14.52 -12.06
C THR A 178 -14.81 -13.56 -12.61
N ALA A 179 -14.38 -12.47 -13.25
CA ALA A 179 -15.29 -11.48 -13.82
C ALA A 179 -16.13 -12.04 -14.97
N GLU A 180 -15.56 -12.93 -15.79
CA GLU A 180 -16.31 -13.63 -16.84
C GLU A 180 -17.43 -14.50 -16.26
N ILE A 181 -17.13 -15.31 -15.23
CA ILE A 181 -18.12 -16.15 -14.54
C ILE A 181 -19.24 -15.31 -13.91
N LEU A 182 -18.87 -14.16 -13.31
CA LEU A 182 -19.86 -13.24 -12.74
C LEU A 182 -20.80 -12.68 -13.79
N GLY A 183 -20.28 -12.35 -14.99
CA GLY A 183 -21.07 -11.81 -16.08
C GLY A 183 -22.16 -12.77 -16.59
N ASP A 184 -22.04 -14.08 -16.34
CA ASP A 184 -23.08 -15.07 -16.66
C ASP A 184 -24.19 -15.12 -15.60
N SER A 185 -23.86 -14.80 -14.35
CA SER A 185 -24.76 -15.00 -13.20
C SER A 185 -25.40 -13.71 -12.70
N PHE A 186 -24.74 -12.56 -12.88
CA PHE A 186 -25.14 -11.30 -12.26
C PHE A 186 -24.78 -10.10 -13.14
N ASN A 187 -25.77 -9.31 -13.52
CA ASN A 187 -25.56 -8.12 -14.35
C ASN A 187 -25.14 -6.90 -13.50
N VAL A 188 -23.92 -6.95 -12.95
CA VAL A 188 -23.30 -5.83 -12.21
C VAL A 188 -22.15 -5.20 -13.01
N PRO A 189 -21.97 -3.87 -12.95
CA PRO A 189 -20.79 -3.24 -13.52
C PRO A 189 -19.51 -3.77 -12.86
N ILE A 190 -18.55 -4.21 -13.66
CA ILE A 190 -17.24 -4.69 -13.19
C ILE A 190 -16.15 -3.71 -13.62
N LYS A 191 -15.30 -3.31 -12.67
CA LYS A 191 -14.13 -2.45 -12.92
C LYS A 191 -12.85 -3.10 -12.41
N PHE A 192 -11.74 -2.89 -13.10
CA PHE A 192 -10.39 -3.26 -12.69
C PHE A 192 -9.61 -2.01 -12.32
N ILE A 193 -9.13 -1.95 -11.08
CA ILE A 193 -8.39 -0.79 -10.57
C ILE A 193 -6.90 -1.11 -10.63
N ILE A 194 -6.24 -0.62 -11.68
CA ILE A 194 -4.82 -0.90 -11.92
C ILE A 194 -3.98 0.08 -11.11
N SER A 195 -3.11 -0.47 -10.26
CA SER A 195 -2.22 0.30 -9.39
C SER A 195 -1.41 1.34 -10.19
N PRO A 196 -1.18 2.56 -9.66
CA PRO A 196 -0.35 3.56 -10.32
C PRO A 196 1.11 3.12 -10.47
N PHE A 197 1.51 2.05 -9.78
CA PHE A 197 2.82 1.41 -9.87
C PHE A 197 2.91 0.34 -10.97
N ILE A 198 1.84 0.11 -11.73
CA ILE A 198 1.85 -0.72 -12.94
C ILE A 198 1.69 0.22 -14.13
N ARG A 199 2.63 0.17 -15.07
CA ARG A 199 2.50 0.97 -16.30
C ARG A 199 1.44 0.29 -17.16
N LEU A 200 0.46 1.07 -17.64
CA LEU A 200 -0.62 0.52 -18.49
C LEU A 200 -0.07 -0.11 -19.78
N GLU A 201 1.04 0.42 -20.31
CA GLU A 201 1.78 -0.15 -21.44
C GLU A 201 2.29 -1.58 -21.20
N ASP A 202 2.52 -1.97 -19.94
CA ASP A 202 2.96 -3.32 -19.59
C ASP A 202 1.78 -4.26 -19.28
N LEU A 203 0.54 -3.75 -19.24
CA LEU A 203 -0.63 -4.50 -18.79
C LEU A 203 -0.98 -5.68 -19.71
N ASP A 204 -0.72 -5.52 -21.01
CA ASP A 204 -0.90 -6.56 -22.02
C ASP A 204 -0.11 -7.84 -21.67
N ARG A 205 1.08 -7.69 -21.08
CA ARG A 205 1.94 -8.83 -20.65
C ARG A 205 1.33 -9.70 -19.55
N TYR A 206 0.37 -9.16 -18.81
CA TYR A 206 -0.33 -9.86 -17.74
C TYR A 206 -1.74 -10.29 -18.15
N THR A 207 -2.18 -9.89 -19.33
CA THR A 207 -3.51 -10.21 -19.86
C THR A 207 -3.45 -11.60 -20.49
N PRO A 208 -4.31 -12.54 -20.10
CA PRO A 208 -4.32 -13.88 -20.68
C PRO A 208 -4.80 -13.85 -22.15
N ASP A 209 -4.31 -14.78 -22.98
CA ASP A 209 -4.49 -14.78 -24.44
C ASP A 209 -5.95 -14.76 -24.92
N ASN A 210 -6.86 -15.31 -24.13
CA ASN A 210 -8.29 -15.36 -24.43
C ASN A 210 -9.02 -14.03 -24.12
N PHE A 211 -8.35 -13.09 -23.46
CA PHE A 211 -8.84 -11.73 -23.23
C PHE A 211 -8.09 -10.74 -24.13
N LYS A 212 -8.74 -9.65 -24.51
CA LYS A 212 -8.11 -8.56 -25.26
C LYS A 212 -8.05 -7.30 -24.43
N LEU A 213 -6.88 -6.67 -24.36
CA LEU A 213 -6.73 -5.32 -23.84
C LEU A 213 -6.96 -4.33 -24.99
N VAL A 214 -7.97 -3.47 -24.87
CA VAL A 214 -8.28 -2.40 -25.83
C VAL A 214 -8.40 -1.09 -25.06
N GLU A 215 -7.42 -0.20 -25.25
CA GLU A 215 -7.31 1.09 -24.56
C GLU A 215 -7.44 0.95 -23.03
N ASP A 216 -8.61 1.29 -22.48
CA ASP A 216 -8.95 1.29 -21.07
C ASP A 216 -9.90 0.15 -20.69
N ARG A 217 -9.94 -0.94 -21.47
CA ARG A 217 -10.90 -2.04 -21.27
C ARG A 217 -10.28 -3.40 -21.52
N PHE A 218 -10.73 -4.39 -20.75
CA PHE A 218 -10.60 -5.79 -21.08
C PHE A 218 -11.86 -6.28 -21.81
N ILE A 219 -11.68 -7.00 -22.90
CA ILE A 219 -12.75 -7.68 -23.64
C ILE A 219 -12.62 -9.19 -23.37
N SER A 220 -13.67 -9.78 -22.84
CA SER A 220 -13.72 -11.20 -22.49
C SER A 220 -13.98 -12.11 -23.70
N PRO A 221 -13.77 -13.44 -23.57
CA PRO A 221 -14.12 -14.41 -24.61
C PRO A 221 -15.59 -14.35 -25.03
N SER A 222 -16.51 -14.09 -24.10
CA SER A 222 -17.94 -13.92 -24.39
C SER A 222 -18.31 -12.54 -24.96
N GLY A 223 -17.33 -11.67 -25.20
CA GLY A 223 -17.55 -10.30 -25.70
C GLY A 223 -17.96 -9.28 -24.63
N ARG A 224 -17.83 -9.60 -23.34
CA ARG A 224 -18.10 -8.63 -22.25
C ARG A 224 -16.97 -7.62 -22.14
N THR A 225 -17.33 -6.42 -21.69
CA THR A 225 -16.37 -5.32 -21.48
C THR A 225 -16.20 -5.06 -20.00
N PHE A 226 -14.95 -5.09 -19.52
CA PHE A 226 -14.59 -4.71 -18.16
C PHE A 226 -13.72 -3.46 -18.19
N TYR A 227 -14.15 -2.42 -17.48
CA TYR A 227 -13.49 -1.12 -17.50
C TYR A 227 -12.24 -1.10 -16.64
N ILE A 228 -11.20 -0.43 -17.10
CA ILE A 228 -9.94 -0.23 -16.40
C ILE A 228 -9.91 1.20 -15.89
N ASN A 229 -9.77 1.35 -14.58
CA ASN A 229 -9.50 2.65 -13.96
C ASN A 229 -8.08 2.62 -13.39
N LYS A 230 -7.34 3.71 -13.62
CA LYS A 230 -6.03 3.88 -13.00
C LYS A 230 -6.22 4.27 -11.53
N GLY A 231 -5.56 3.56 -10.63
CA GLY A 231 -5.46 3.93 -9.22
C GLY A 231 -4.57 5.15 -9.00
N GLY A 232 -4.48 5.60 -7.75
CA GLY A 232 -3.72 6.80 -7.36
C GLY A 232 -4.56 8.08 -7.31
N SER A 233 -5.77 8.06 -7.88
CA SER A 233 -6.88 8.96 -7.53
C SER A 233 -7.93 8.20 -6.71
N TRP A 234 -8.91 8.91 -6.15
CA TRP A 234 -10.06 8.31 -5.44
C TRP A 234 -11.34 8.26 -6.29
N GLU A 235 -11.33 8.83 -7.49
CA GLU A 235 -12.50 8.90 -8.39
C GLU A 235 -13.06 7.52 -8.74
N TRP A 236 -12.19 6.50 -8.85
CA TRP A 236 -12.63 5.13 -9.15
C TRP A 236 -13.55 4.52 -8.09
N THR A 237 -13.57 5.09 -6.87
CA THR A 237 -14.45 4.65 -5.77
C THR A 237 -15.90 5.03 -6.00
N GLU A 238 -16.19 5.90 -6.98
CA GLU A 238 -17.56 6.25 -7.33
C GLU A 238 -18.32 5.04 -7.90
N GLY A 239 -19.49 4.79 -7.31
CA GLY A 239 -20.41 3.74 -7.68
C GLY A 239 -20.00 2.34 -7.21
N VAL A 240 -19.07 2.21 -6.24
CA VAL A 240 -18.55 0.92 -5.78
C VAL A 240 -19.40 0.31 -4.66
N GLN A 241 -19.77 -0.96 -4.82
CA GLN A 241 -20.48 -1.78 -3.83
C GLN A 241 -19.55 -2.72 -3.05
N LEU A 242 -18.64 -3.38 -3.76
CA LEU A 242 -17.82 -4.47 -3.23
C LEU A 242 -16.47 -4.49 -3.92
N ALA A 243 -15.40 -4.59 -3.14
CA ALA A 243 -14.03 -4.67 -3.64
C ALA A 243 -13.42 -6.06 -3.40
N ILE A 244 -12.68 -6.56 -4.38
CA ILE A 244 -11.88 -7.79 -4.27
C ILE A 244 -10.42 -7.39 -4.37
N ASN A 245 -9.64 -7.78 -3.37
CA ASN A 245 -8.27 -7.30 -3.24
C ASN A 245 -7.32 -8.36 -2.67
N LEU A 246 -6.03 -8.03 -2.71
CA LEU A 246 -4.97 -8.76 -2.01
C LEU A 246 -4.62 -8.07 -0.69
N PRO A 247 -4.02 -8.79 0.27
CA PRO A 247 -3.47 -8.19 1.48
C PRO A 247 -2.53 -7.02 1.20
N GLY A 248 -2.75 -5.91 1.92
CA GLY A 248 -1.93 -4.71 1.82
C GLY A 248 -2.65 -3.44 2.28
N THR A 249 -2.01 -2.30 2.05
CA THR A 249 -2.50 -0.97 2.45
C THR A 249 -3.88 -0.64 1.87
N ASN A 250 -4.19 -1.15 0.67
CA ASN A 250 -5.50 -0.99 0.03
C ASN A 250 -6.66 -1.49 0.90
N THR A 251 -6.46 -2.55 1.70
CA THR A 251 -7.50 -3.13 2.56
C THR A 251 -7.93 -2.13 3.63
N LEU A 252 -6.98 -1.39 4.20
CA LEU A 252 -7.27 -0.33 5.15
C LEU A 252 -7.89 0.90 4.46
N GLN A 253 -7.41 1.27 3.27
CA GLN A 253 -7.98 2.37 2.50
C GLN A 253 -9.46 2.14 2.16
N LEU A 254 -9.80 0.94 1.68
CA LEU A 254 -11.18 0.52 1.43
C LEU A 254 -12.01 0.52 2.72
N ALA A 255 -11.44 0.03 3.82
CA ALA A 255 -12.10 0.01 5.12
C ALA A 255 -12.44 1.42 5.62
N LEU A 256 -11.54 2.38 5.45
CA LEU A 256 -11.73 3.77 5.85
C LEU A 256 -12.82 4.48 5.02
N LEU A 257 -12.98 4.11 3.74
CA LEU A 257 -14.11 4.54 2.91
C LEU A 257 -15.42 3.82 3.27
N GLY A 258 -15.36 2.77 4.10
CA GLY A 258 -16.49 1.92 4.43
C GLY A 258 -16.91 1.01 3.26
N ILE A 259 -16.04 0.78 2.28
CA ILE A 259 -16.32 -0.10 1.14
C ILE A 259 -16.20 -1.56 1.60
N PRO A 260 -17.28 -2.36 1.50
CA PRO A 260 -17.21 -3.80 1.72
C PRO A 260 -16.14 -4.45 0.85
N GLN A 261 -15.43 -5.45 1.39
CA GLN A 261 -14.33 -6.08 0.67
C GLN A 261 -14.17 -7.57 0.97
N ILE A 262 -13.68 -8.30 -0.03
CA ILE A 262 -13.20 -9.67 0.06
C ILE A 262 -11.69 -9.66 -0.21
N THR A 263 -10.90 -10.04 0.78
CA THR A 263 -9.45 -10.16 0.63
C THR A 263 -9.07 -11.60 0.31
N ILE A 264 -8.34 -11.80 -0.79
CA ILE A 264 -7.91 -13.13 -1.24
C ILE A 264 -6.42 -13.33 -1.05
N LEU A 265 -6.03 -14.50 -0.55
CA LEU A 265 -4.64 -14.94 -0.43
C LEU A 265 -4.49 -16.35 -1.04
N PRO A 266 -4.21 -16.44 -2.35
CA PRO A 266 -4.02 -17.71 -3.04
C PRO A 266 -2.70 -18.37 -2.62
N LEU A 267 -2.79 -19.45 -1.85
CA LEU A 267 -1.64 -20.18 -1.32
C LEU A 267 -0.99 -21.09 -2.36
N GLN A 268 -1.65 -21.38 -3.48
CA GLN A 268 -1.03 -22.08 -4.61
C GLN A 268 0.17 -21.32 -5.21
N TRP A 269 0.29 -20.01 -4.90
CA TRP A 269 1.42 -19.18 -5.30
C TRP A 269 2.21 -18.64 -4.10
N ALA A 270 2.16 -19.33 -2.95
CA ALA A 270 2.89 -18.95 -1.74
C ALA A 270 4.41 -18.77 -1.97
N ASP A 271 5.00 -19.54 -2.90
CA ASP A 271 6.38 -19.38 -3.33
C ASP A 271 6.70 -18.00 -3.92
N SER A 272 5.72 -17.36 -4.55
CA SER A 272 5.85 -16.02 -5.14
C SER A 272 5.66 -14.92 -4.11
N ILE A 273 5.06 -15.20 -2.95
CA ILE A 273 4.81 -14.21 -1.89
C ILE A 273 6.12 -13.97 -1.11
N PRO A 274 6.59 -12.72 -0.96
CA PRO A 274 7.77 -12.42 -0.15
C PRO A 274 7.47 -12.70 1.32
N LEU A 275 8.43 -13.30 2.02
CA LEU A 275 8.31 -13.60 3.44
C LEU A 275 8.79 -12.39 4.26
N GLU A 276 8.10 -12.07 5.34
CA GLU A 276 8.52 -10.99 6.26
C GLU A 276 9.62 -11.47 7.24
N GLY A 277 10.52 -10.55 7.61
CA GLY A 277 11.43 -10.71 8.75
C GLY A 277 12.60 -11.69 8.55
N ILE A 278 13.07 -12.31 9.65
CA ILE A 278 14.24 -13.23 9.69
C ILE A 278 14.12 -14.42 8.72
N ILE A 279 12.90 -14.77 8.32
CA ILE A 279 12.61 -15.84 7.35
C ILE A 279 13.10 -15.46 5.93
N GLU A 280 13.25 -14.16 5.64
CA GLU A 280 13.83 -13.62 4.41
C GLU A 280 15.24 -14.16 4.13
N TRP A 281 16.06 -14.33 5.18
CA TRP A 281 17.45 -14.80 5.06
C TRP A 281 17.54 -16.28 4.71
N ILE A 282 16.58 -17.09 5.17
CA ILE A 282 16.53 -18.53 4.89
C ILE A 282 16.09 -18.78 3.44
N GLY A 283 15.24 -17.91 2.89
CA GLY A 283 14.75 -17.98 1.51
C GLY A 283 15.79 -17.70 0.42
N ARG A 284 16.96 -17.13 0.77
CA ARG A 284 18.03 -16.79 -0.19
C ARG A 284 18.99 -17.95 -0.52
N ILE A 285 18.83 -19.12 0.12
CA ILE A 285 19.67 -20.29 -0.13
C ILE A 285 19.20 -20.99 -1.43
N PRO A 286 20.03 -21.05 -2.49
CA PRO A 286 19.64 -21.68 -3.75
C PRO A 286 19.25 -23.14 -3.55
N VAL A 287 18.22 -23.61 -4.25
CA VAL A 287 17.73 -25.01 -4.32
C VAL A 287 17.05 -25.55 -3.05
N LEU A 288 17.55 -25.25 -1.85
CA LEU A 288 16.92 -25.65 -0.58
C LEU A 288 15.79 -24.70 -0.15
N GLY A 289 15.83 -23.44 -0.60
CA GLY A 289 14.89 -22.39 -0.19
C GLY A 289 13.43 -22.64 -0.56
N ARG A 290 13.13 -23.27 -1.72
CA ARG A 290 11.73 -23.43 -2.20
C ARG A 290 10.92 -24.40 -1.35
N ARG A 291 11.47 -25.60 -1.08
CA ARG A 291 10.81 -26.61 -0.22
C ARG A 291 10.71 -26.14 1.23
N ILE A 292 11.76 -25.48 1.73
CA ILE A 292 11.77 -24.90 3.08
C ILE A 292 10.77 -23.74 3.18
N LYS A 293 10.67 -22.88 2.18
CA LYS A 293 9.71 -21.78 2.10
C LYS A 293 8.27 -22.29 2.13
N HIS A 294 7.94 -23.31 1.33
CA HIS A 294 6.65 -23.98 1.41
C HIS A 294 6.39 -24.48 2.85
N LEU A 295 7.31 -25.23 3.45
CA LEU A 295 7.15 -25.75 4.82
C LEU A 295 6.97 -24.63 5.87
N VAL A 296 7.71 -23.52 5.75
CA VAL A 296 7.63 -22.39 6.68
C VAL A 296 6.30 -21.66 6.52
N VAL A 297 5.86 -21.39 5.29
CA VAL A 297 4.54 -20.78 5.03
C VAL A 297 3.44 -21.68 5.57
N TYR A 298 3.44 -22.97 5.23
CA TYR A 298 2.45 -23.94 5.73
C TYR A 298 2.45 -24.09 7.26
N LYS A 299 3.60 -23.93 7.93
CA LYS A 299 3.68 -23.91 9.41
C LYS A 299 3.28 -22.57 10.04
N ALA A 300 3.44 -21.46 9.31
CA ALA A 300 3.08 -20.13 9.78
C ALA A 300 1.59 -19.81 9.56
N LEU A 301 0.98 -20.36 8.50
CA LEU A 301 -0.41 -20.13 8.13
C LEU A 301 -1.43 -20.39 9.25
N PRO A 302 -1.35 -21.50 10.03
CA PRO A 302 -2.27 -21.70 11.15
C PRO A 302 -2.18 -20.63 12.25
N LYS A 303 -1.11 -19.83 12.27
CA LYS A 303 -0.90 -18.72 13.22
C LYS A 303 -1.43 -17.38 12.69
N ILE A 304 -1.68 -17.28 11.38
CA ILE A 304 -2.25 -16.08 10.77
C ILE A 304 -3.75 -16.11 11.00
N LYS A 305 -4.22 -15.28 11.93
CA LYS A 305 -5.65 -15.18 12.25
C LYS A 305 -6.42 -14.39 11.19
N PHE A 306 -5.80 -13.33 10.67
CA PHE A 306 -6.37 -12.41 9.68
C PHE A 306 -5.31 -11.90 8.70
N ILE A 307 -5.72 -11.59 7.48
CA ILE A 307 -4.86 -11.07 6.41
C ILE A 307 -5.22 -9.64 5.96
N ALA A 308 -6.46 -9.21 6.19
CA ALA A 308 -6.89 -7.85 5.91
C ALA A 308 -6.59 -6.95 7.11
N LEU A 309 -6.02 -5.77 6.86
CA LEU A 309 -5.73 -4.79 7.91
C LEU A 309 -6.94 -4.46 8.81
N PRO A 310 -8.17 -4.22 8.30
CA PRO A 310 -9.32 -3.96 9.18
C PRO A 310 -9.59 -5.10 10.19
N ASN A 311 -9.41 -6.36 9.79
CA ASN A 311 -9.61 -7.51 10.65
C ASN A 311 -8.46 -7.67 11.67
N ILE A 312 -7.22 -7.49 11.21
CA ILE A 312 -6.03 -7.50 12.08
C ILE A 312 -6.16 -6.45 13.18
N ILE A 313 -6.53 -5.22 12.80
CA ILE A 313 -6.65 -4.08 13.71
C ILE A 313 -7.79 -4.27 14.70
N SER A 314 -8.92 -4.83 14.24
CA SER A 314 -10.11 -5.04 15.09
C SER A 314 -10.04 -6.32 15.92
N GLY A 315 -9.14 -7.25 15.59
CA GLY A 315 -9.01 -8.54 16.27
C GLY A 315 -10.16 -9.53 15.99
N GLU A 316 -11.05 -9.19 15.06
CA GLU A 316 -12.24 -9.94 14.65
C GLU A 316 -12.47 -9.88 13.13
N LYS A 317 -13.27 -10.82 12.61
CA LYS A 317 -13.62 -10.87 11.19
C LYS A 317 -14.71 -9.85 10.87
N ILE A 318 -14.32 -8.71 10.31
CA ILE A 318 -15.21 -7.69 9.74
C ILE A 318 -15.39 -7.93 8.24
N THR A 319 -14.28 -8.04 7.50
CA THR A 319 -14.27 -8.30 6.05
C THR A 319 -14.12 -9.78 5.76
N GLU A 320 -14.60 -10.22 4.60
CA GLU A 320 -14.40 -11.61 4.19
C GLU A 320 -12.95 -11.84 3.76
N GLU A 321 -12.40 -12.99 4.12
CA GLU A 321 -11.04 -13.40 3.78
C GLU A 321 -11.07 -14.81 3.20
N LEU A 322 -10.54 -14.98 1.99
CA LEU A 322 -10.38 -16.28 1.35
C LEU A 322 -8.89 -16.62 1.36
N ILE A 323 -8.53 -17.68 2.07
CA ILE A 323 -7.15 -18.14 2.24
C ILE A 323 -7.11 -19.62 1.86
N GLY A 324 -6.28 -19.99 0.90
CA GLY A 324 -6.23 -21.38 0.44
C GLY A 324 -5.88 -21.51 -1.01
N GLU A 325 -6.24 -22.65 -1.59
CA GLU A 325 -6.33 -22.80 -3.04
C GLU A 325 -7.57 -22.04 -3.53
N ILE A 326 -7.33 -21.00 -4.34
CA ILE A 326 -8.39 -20.08 -4.77
C ILE A 326 -8.56 -20.18 -6.28
N THR A 327 -9.75 -20.58 -6.73
CA THR A 327 -10.12 -20.62 -8.16
C THR A 327 -11.08 -19.48 -8.49
N PRO A 328 -11.25 -19.14 -9.79
CA PRO A 328 -12.24 -18.15 -10.22
C PRO A 328 -13.66 -18.41 -9.68
N GLU A 329 -14.08 -19.67 -9.69
CA GLU A 329 -15.42 -20.10 -9.23
C GLU A 329 -15.62 -19.83 -7.75
N VAL A 330 -14.60 -20.09 -6.91
CA VAL A 330 -14.66 -19.84 -5.47
C VAL A 330 -14.85 -18.35 -5.18
N ILE A 331 -14.12 -17.48 -5.89
CA ILE A 331 -14.26 -16.03 -5.74
C ILE A 331 -15.63 -15.59 -6.24
N ALA A 332 -16.05 -16.04 -7.42
CA ALA A 332 -17.33 -15.67 -8.04
C ALA A 332 -18.52 -16.06 -7.15
N GLN A 333 -18.54 -17.29 -6.63
CA GLN A 333 -19.56 -17.76 -5.70
C GLN A 333 -19.63 -16.90 -4.44
N ARG A 334 -18.47 -16.51 -3.89
CA ARG A 334 -18.45 -15.64 -2.70
C ARG A 334 -18.98 -14.25 -2.99
N ILE A 335 -18.64 -13.68 -4.15
CA ILE A 335 -19.17 -12.39 -4.60
C ILE A 335 -20.69 -12.48 -4.76
N ILE A 336 -21.20 -13.47 -5.49
CA ILE A 336 -22.64 -13.69 -5.70
C ILE A 336 -23.37 -13.80 -4.36
N PHE A 337 -22.84 -14.59 -3.43
CA PHE A 337 -23.40 -14.70 -2.08
C PHE A 337 -23.57 -13.34 -1.39
N PHE A 338 -22.58 -12.45 -1.47
CA PHE A 338 -22.71 -11.11 -0.89
C PHE A 338 -23.65 -10.19 -1.68
N LEU A 339 -23.67 -10.29 -3.01
CA LEU A 339 -24.57 -9.50 -3.85
C LEU A 339 -26.05 -9.86 -3.62
N GLU A 340 -26.34 -11.14 -3.38
CA GLU A 340 -27.67 -11.64 -3.02
C GLU A 340 -28.06 -11.28 -1.58
N ASN A 341 -27.08 -11.19 -0.67
CA ASN A 341 -27.30 -10.91 0.75
C ASN A 341 -26.88 -9.48 1.13
N ARG A 342 -27.58 -8.48 0.61
CA ARG A 342 -27.27 -7.05 0.83
C ARG A 342 -27.18 -6.64 2.31
N SER A 343 -27.93 -7.30 3.20
CA SER A 343 -27.84 -7.04 4.64
C SER A 343 -26.45 -7.31 5.22
N LEU A 344 -25.72 -8.29 4.69
CA LEU A 344 -24.35 -8.59 5.10
C LEU A 344 -23.36 -7.51 4.65
N LEU A 345 -23.59 -6.93 3.46
CA LEU A 345 -22.78 -5.81 2.98
C LEU A 345 -23.01 -4.56 3.83
N GLU A 346 -24.25 -4.26 4.19
CA GLU A 346 -24.58 -3.13 5.08
C GLU A 346 -24.00 -3.31 6.49
N ASP A 347 -24.05 -4.52 7.05
CA ASP A 347 -23.40 -4.81 8.33
C ASP A 347 -21.88 -4.63 8.25
N MET A 348 -21.24 -5.19 7.21
CA MET A 348 -19.81 -5.04 6.98
C MET A 348 -19.42 -3.55 6.90
N LYS A 349 -20.14 -2.77 6.09
CA LYS A 349 -19.94 -1.32 5.95
C LYS A 349 -20.10 -0.57 7.28
N LYS A 350 -21.13 -0.89 8.06
CA LYS A 350 -21.34 -0.28 9.38
C LYS A 350 -20.17 -0.58 10.32
N ARG A 351 -19.70 -1.83 10.35
CA ARG A 351 -18.57 -2.27 11.17
C ARG A 351 -17.25 -1.61 10.73
N LEU A 352 -17.02 -1.51 9.42
CA LEU A 352 -15.86 -0.81 8.85
C LEU A 352 -15.81 0.67 9.25
N LYS A 353 -16.94 1.39 9.16
CA LYS A 353 -17.05 2.78 9.62
C LYS A 353 -16.88 2.94 11.14
N GLY A 354 -17.05 1.86 11.90
CA GLY A 354 -16.85 1.83 13.35
C GLY A 354 -15.38 1.75 13.77
N ILE A 355 -14.45 1.44 12.85
CA ILE A 355 -13.03 1.32 13.18
C ILE A 355 -12.47 2.73 13.45
N LYS A 356 -12.02 2.95 14.68
CA LYS A 356 -11.47 4.25 15.11
C LYS A 356 -9.97 4.30 14.90
N PHE A 357 -9.51 5.38 14.27
CA PHE A 357 -8.11 5.72 14.13
C PHE A 357 -7.88 7.16 14.55
N LEU A 358 -6.66 7.46 15.00
CA LEU A 358 -6.22 8.83 15.22
C LEU A 358 -5.91 9.48 13.87
N SER A 359 -6.60 10.57 13.54
CA SER A 359 -6.44 11.34 12.30
C SER A 359 -5.61 12.63 12.50
N GLY A 360 -5.36 13.37 11.42
CA GLY A 360 -4.63 14.64 11.46
C GLY A 360 -3.11 14.49 11.59
N ALA A 361 -2.61 13.30 11.24
CA ALA A 361 -1.19 12.96 11.27
C ALA A 361 -0.38 13.87 10.34
N SER A 362 -0.89 14.11 9.14
CA SER A 362 -0.23 14.90 8.10
C SER A 362 -0.07 16.37 8.50
N GLU A 363 -1.09 16.98 9.09
CA GLU A 363 -1.04 18.36 9.60
C GLU A 363 -0.02 18.49 10.73
N LYS A 364 -0.07 17.60 11.72
CA LYS A 364 0.87 17.60 12.85
C LYS A 364 2.31 17.43 12.38
N ILE A 365 2.55 16.50 11.45
CA ILE A 365 3.88 16.29 10.89
C ILE A 365 4.33 17.51 10.09
N ALA A 366 3.46 18.09 9.26
CA ALA A 366 3.80 19.30 8.51
C ALA A 366 4.19 20.45 9.44
N SER A 367 3.41 20.70 10.51
CA SER A 367 3.75 21.71 11.53
C SER A 367 5.09 21.42 12.19
N ILE A 368 5.34 20.19 12.67
CA ILE A 368 6.62 19.80 13.28
C ILE A 368 7.80 20.04 12.33
N ILE A 369 7.62 19.85 11.03
CA ILE A 369 8.65 20.10 10.01
C ILE A 369 8.82 21.60 9.78
N GLY A 370 7.74 22.36 9.70
CA GLY A 370 7.76 23.82 9.58
C GLY A 370 8.50 24.48 10.73
N ASP A 371 8.19 24.10 11.97
CA ASP A 371 8.85 24.59 13.18
C ASP A 371 10.36 24.30 13.18
N GLU A 372 10.79 23.20 12.53
CA GLU A 372 12.20 22.79 12.50
C GLU A 372 12.99 23.43 11.35
N LEU A 373 12.32 23.74 10.24
CA LEU A 373 12.97 24.16 8.99
C LEU A 373 12.72 25.62 8.63
N CYS A 374 11.65 26.24 9.12
CA CYS A 374 11.23 27.59 8.72
C CYS A 374 11.45 28.62 9.82
N GLU A 375 11.19 28.25 11.08
CA GLU A 375 11.69 29.00 12.25
C GLU A 375 13.22 28.84 12.36
#